data_AF-A0A0F8YPL5-F1
#
_entry.id   AF-A0A0F8YPL5-F1
#
_cell.length_a   1.000
_cell.length_b   1.000
_cell.length_c   1.000
_cell.angle_alpha   90.00
_cell.angle_beta   90.00
_cell.angle_gamma   90.00
#
_symmetry.space_group_name_H-M   'P 1'
#
loop_
_entity.id
_entity.type
_entity.pdbx_description
1 polymer ?
#
loop_
_entity_poly.entity_id
_entity_poly.type
_entity_poly.pdbx_seq_one_letter_code
_entity_poly.pdbx_strand_id
1 'polypeptide(L)'
;MNYFSYDVYDFITVDLIDAEVELKEVCDTLYKQGVKHWVSSGTLLGIYRDGKFLKGDTDIDIGIMTDKVPIIEGYEIRTIKIIGEVMQVIYKSPRNVAVDLTWFYEDGDNIISKNIVNRDVQGTWVKPKKMFESLDEVEFKGNRYPCPSPEQYFPMRFINWRTPMPREGKDWWSFTGEMWCM
;
A
#
# COMPACT_ATOMS: atom_id res chain seq x y z
N MET A 1 -6.92 -2.74 28.26
CA MET A 1 -6.58 -3.18 26.88
C MET A 1 -5.51 -2.23 26.40
N ASN A 2 -4.28 -2.72 26.29
CA ASN A 2 -3.12 -1.88 25.99
C ASN A 2 -3.22 -1.40 24.55
N TYR A 3 -3.52 -0.11 24.40
CA TYR A 3 -3.37 0.60 23.15
C TYR A 3 -1.88 0.62 22.80
N PHE A 4 -1.60 0.18 21.58
CA PHE A 4 -0.30 -0.05 20.98
C PHE A 4 0.78 0.98 21.38
N SER A 5 1.91 0.49 21.89
CA SER A 5 3.15 1.27 21.90
C SER A 5 3.63 1.40 20.46
N TYR A 6 3.62 2.64 19.96
CA TYR A 6 4.36 3.01 18.78
C TYR A 6 5.85 2.91 19.11
N ASP A 7 6.48 1.82 18.73
CA ASP A 7 7.91 1.87 18.46
C ASP A 7 8.05 2.65 17.16
N VAL A 8 8.17 3.96 17.33
CA VAL A 8 8.57 4.91 16.29
C VAL A 8 9.92 4.39 15.79
N TYR A 9 9.90 3.71 14.64
CA TYR A 9 11.16 3.37 13.98
C TYR A 9 11.90 4.68 13.75
N ASP A 10 13.14 4.74 14.22
CA ASP A 10 14.07 5.80 13.89
C ASP A 10 14.01 6.01 12.38
N PHE A 11 13.73 7.25 11.97
CA PHE A 11 13.62 7.67 10.58
C PHE A 11 14.97 7.48 9.88
N ILE A 12 15.28 6.25 9.49
CA ILE A 12 16.44 5.93 8.68
C ILE A 12 16.10 6.47 7.30
N THR A 13 16.87 7.47 6.88
CA THR A 13 16.90 7.91 5.48
C THR A 13 17.24 6.70 4.62
N VAL A 14 16.23 6.12 3.98
CA VAL A 14 16.41 5.04 3.02
C VAL A 14 17.19 5.60 1.83
N ASP A 15 18.27 4.93 1.42
CA ASP A 15 18.88 5.21 0.13
C ASP A 15 17.85 4.87 -0.97
N LEU A 16 17.59 5.84 -1.85
CA LEU A 16 16.62 5.66 -2.94
C LEU A 16 16.97 4.44 -3.81
N ILE A 17 18.25 4.10 -3.93
CA ILE A 17 18.72 2.91 -4.66
C ILE A 17 18.23 1.63 -3.98
N ASP A 18 18.29 1.57 -2.65
CA ASP A 18 17.85 0.39 -1.92
C ASP A 18 16.35 0.20 -2.09
N ALA A 19 15.54 1.25 -1.96
CA ALA A 19 14.08 1.17 -2.17
C ALA A 19 13.70 0.69 -3.59
N GLU A 20 14.46 1.07 -4.62
CA GLU A 20 14.24 0.59 -5.99
C GLU A 20 14.44 -0.93 -6.09
N VAL A 21 15.48 -1.46 -5.45
CA VAL A 21 15.77 -2.89 -5.42
C VAL A 21 14.70 -3.64 -4.62
N GLU A 22 14.29 -3.10 -3.47
CA GLU A 22 13.26 -3.71 -2.62
C GLU A 22 11.91 -3.82 -3.30
N LEU A 23 11.47 -2.75 -3.98
CA LEU A 23 10.20 -2.76 -4.70
C LEU A 23 10.19 -3.89 -5.73
N LYS A 24 11.30 -4.07 -6.45
CA LYS A 24 11.44 -5.15 -7.42
C LYS A 24 11.41 -6.53 -6.75
N GLU A 25 12.25 -6.75 -5.73
CA GLU A 25 12.36 -8.05 -5.07
C GLU A 25 11.04 -8.49 -4.43
N VAL A 26 10.32 -7.57 -3.79
CA VAL A 26 9.03 -7.86 -3.17
C VAL A 26 7.97 -8.18 -4.23
N CYS A 27 7.82 -7.34 -5.27
CA CYS A 27 6.85 -7.62 -6.34
C CYS A 27 7.13 -8.94 -7.06
N ASP A 28 8.40 -9.24 -7.38
CA ASP A 28 8.78 -10.51 -7.98
C ASP A 28 8.45 -11.70 -7.07
N THR A 29 8.65 -11.55 -5.76
CA THR A 29 8.35 -12.59 -4.77
C THR A 29 6.85 -12.84 -4.65
N LEU A 30 6.04 -11.77 -4.55
CA LEU A 30 4.59 -11.86 -4.50
C LEU A 30 4.03 -12.50 -5.78
N TYR A 31 4.57 -12.11 -6.95
CA TYR A 31 4.22 -12.71 -8.23
C TYR A 31 4.50 -14.22 -8.24
N LYS A 32 5.72 -14.64 -7.85
CA LYS A 32 6.10 -16.07 -7.78
C LYS A 32 5.23 -16.88 -6.82
N GLN A 33 4.70 -16.25 -5.77
CA GLN A 33 3.81 -16.88 -4.80
C GLN A 33 2.35 -16.92 -5.24
N GLY A 34 2.02 -16.36 -6.40
CA GLY A 34 0.64 -16.24 -6.89
C GLY A 34 -0.20 -15.26 -6.07
N VAL A 35 0.42 -14.32 -5.35
CA VAL A 35 -0.27 -13.31 -4.56
C VAL A 35 -0.67 -12.16 -5.48
N LYS A 36 -1.96 -11.86 -5.55
CA LYS A 36 -2.46 -10.68 -6.25
C LYS A 36 -2.02 -9.44 -5.49
N HIS A 37 -1.28 -8.56 -6.16
CA HIS A 37 -0.67 -7.38 -5.55
C HIS A 37 -0.60 -6.20 -6.52
N TRP A 38 -0.41 -4.99 -5.97
CA TRP A 38 -0.22 -3.77 -6.75
C TRP A 38 0.56 -2.71 -5.96
N VAL A 39 1.30 -1.86 -6.66
CA VAL A 39 1.92 -0.67 -6.06
C VAL A 39 0.83 0.32 -5.70
N SER A 40 0.88 0.87 -4.49
CA SER A 40 -0.22 1.65 -3.89
C SER A 40 0.26 2.99 -3.35
N SER A 41 -0.68 3.82 -2.91
CA SER A 41 -0.44 4.92 -1.97
C SER A 41 0.67 5.91 -2.39
N GLY A 42 1.59 6.26 -1.48
CA GLY A 42 2.64 7.25 -1.70
C GLY A 42 3.67 6.77 -2.71
N THR A 43 3.98 5.47 -2.68
CA THR A 43 4.85 4.82 -3.66
C THR A 43 4.33 4.97 -5.09
N LEU A 44 3.06 4.62 -5.35
CA LEU A 44 2.45 4.77 -6.68
C LEU A 44 2.39 6.24 -7.09
N LEU A 45 2.05 7.13 -6.17
CA LEU A 45 1.97 8.57 -6.44
C LEU A 45 3.30 9.14 -6.88
N GLY A 46 4.38 8.85 -6.14
CA GLY A 46 5.72 9.29 -6.49
C GLY A 46 6.13 8.77 -7.86
N ILE A 47 5.99 7.46 -8.10
CA ILE A 47 6.40 6.85 -9.36
C ILE A 47 5.61 7.43 -10.53
N TYR A 48 4.28 7.47 -10.45
CA TYR A 48 3.43 7.90 -11.55
C TYR A 48 3.55 9.39 -11.85
N ARG A 49 3.56 10.25 -10.82
CA ARG A 49 3.55 11.70 -10.98
C ARG A 49 4.95 12.28 -11.17
N ASP A 50 5.89 11.84 -10.36
CA ASP A 50 7.22 12.46 -10.24
C ASP A 50 8.33 11.61 -10.89
N GLY A 51 8.03 10.38 -11.30
CA GLY A 51 9.02 9.43 -11.84
C GLY A 51 10.04 8.94 -10.81
N LYS A 52 9.73 9.08 -9.51
CA LYS A 52 10.63 8.79 -8.38
C LYS A 52 9.85 8.63 -7.08
N PHE A 53 10.44 8.01 -6.06
CA PHE A 53 9.86 8.03 -4.72
C PHE A 53 9.70 9.46 -4.19
N LEU A 54 8.65 9.68 -3.39
CA LEU A 54 8.39 10.99 -2.80
C LEU A 54 9.52 11.35 -1.84
N LYS A 55 9.89 12.63 -1.80
CA LYS A 55 10.97 13.09 -0.92
C LYS A 55 10.54 12.91 0.55
N GLY A 56 11.37 12.21 1.31
CA GLY A 56 11.12 11.95 2.73
C GLY A 56 10.10 10.84 2.97
N ASP A 57 9.68 10.10 1.93
CA ASP A 57 9.01 8.82 2.10
C ASP A 57 10.00 7.80 2.68
N THR A 58 9.49 6.91 3.51
CA THR A 58 10.32 6.03 4.36
C THR A 58 10.10 4.54 4.07
N ASP A 59 9.16 4.25 3.19
CA ASP A 59 8.49 2.99 3.08
C ASP A 59 7.98 2.76 1.65
N ILE A 60 7.76 1.48 1.32
CA ILE A 60 7.18 1.03 0.06
C ILE A 60 5.78 0.50 0.33
N ASP A 61 4.78 1.08 -0.31
CA ASP A 61 3.37 0.73 -0.19
C ASP A 61 2.94 -0.28 -1.27
N ILE A 62 2.48 -1.46 -0.86
CA ILE A 62 1.92 -2.48 -1.74
C ILE A 62 0.57 -2.94 -1.19
N GLY A 63 -0.46 -2.92 -2.04
CA GLY A 63 -1.74 -3.56 -1.71
C GLY A 63 -1.71 -5.03 -2.10
N ILE A 64 -2.27 -5.91 -1.26
CA ILE A 64 -2.32 -7.35 -1.50
C ILE A 64 -3.72 -7.93 -1.25
N MET A 65 -4.03 -9.01 -1.97
CA MET A 65 -5.20 -9.87 -1.73
C MET A 65 -4.76 -11.33 -1.67
N THR A 66 -4.85 -11.92 -0.49
CA THR A 66 -4.44 -13.30 -0.20
C THR A 66 -5.05 -13.76 1.13
N ASP A 67 -5.15 -15.07 1.34
CA ASP A 67 -5.61 -15.71 2.58
C ASP A 67 -4.46 -15.96 3.58
N LYS A 68 -3.21 -15.84 3.12
CA LYS A 68 -1.98 -16.12 3.88
C LYS A 68 -1.01 -14.95 3.87
N VAL A 69 -0.18 -14.84 4.91
CA VAL A 69 0.93 -13.88 4.99
C VAL A 69 2.02 -14.31 4.03
N PRO A 70 2.35 -13.50 3.00
CA PRO A 70 3.46 -13.81 2.10
C PRO A 70 4.76 -13.93 2.89
N ILE A 71 5.62 -14.88 2.54
CA ILE A 71 6.92 -15.01 3.20
C ILE A 71 7.98 -14.46 2.26
N ILE A 72 8.72 -13.45 2.68
CA ILE A 72 9.81 -12.87 1.90
C ILE A 72 11.10 -13.20 2.65
N GLU A 73 11.93 -14.04 2.06
CA GLU A 73 13.13 -14.56 2.72
C GLU A 73 14.08 -13.44 3.14
N GLY A 74 14.56 -13.48 4.38
CA GLY A 74 15.49 -12.49 4.91
C GLY A 74 14.84 -11.20 5.46
N TYR A 75 13.52 -11.03 5.32
CA TYR A 75 12.82 -9.86 5.86
C TYR A 75 12.30 -10.16 7.27
N GLU A 76 12.42 -9.18 8.16
CA GLU A 76 11.77 -9.22 9.47
C GLU A 76 10.30 -8.81 9.30
N ILE A 77 9.38 -9.53 9.93
CA ILE A 77 7.94 -9.37 9.72
C ILE A 77 7.26 -8.88 11.00
N ARG A 78 6.45 -7.82 10.90
CA ARG A 78 5.51 -7.39 11.93
C ARG A 78 4.10 -7.33 11.35
N THR A 79 3.18 -8.06 11.96
CA THR A 79 1.75 -8.01 11.58
C THR A 79 1.00 -7.01 12.46
N ILE A 80 0.24 -6.13 11.83
CA ILE A 80 -0.73 -5.26 12.47
C ILE A 80 -2.12 -5.88 12.27
N LYS A 81 -2.76 -6.23 13.38
CA LYS A 81 -4.12 -6.80 13.38
C LYS A 81 -5.09 -5.85 14.04
N ILE A 82 -6.25 -5.65 13.40
CA ILE A 82 -7.37 -4.86 13.91
C ILE A 82 -8.61 -5.74 13.94
N ILE A 83 -9.26 -5.84 15.10
CA ILE A 83 -10.48 -6.65 15.31
C ILE A 83 -10.28 -8.13 14.85
N GLY A 84 -9.07 -8.68 15.07
CA GLY A 84 -8.73 -10.06 14.71
C GLY A 84 -8.34 -10.29 13.25
N GLU A 85 -8.55 -9.32 12.37
CA GLU A 85 -8.15 -9.38 10.95
C GLU A 85 -6.76 -8.74 10.75
N VAL A 86 -6.03 -9.19 9.72
CA VAL A 86 -4.76 -8.56 9.34
C VAL A 86 -5.08 -7.29 8.58
N MET A 87 -4.69 -6.14 9.12
CA MET A 87 -4.86 -4.85 8.47
C MET A 87 -3.64 -4.55 7.58
N GLN A 88 -2.45 -4.84 8.08
CA GLN A 88 -1.19 -4.55 7.42
C GLN A 88 -0.10 -5.51 7.90
N VAL A 89 0.87 -5.79 7.03
CA VAL A 89 2.12 -6.45 7.41
C VAL A 89 3.28 -5.57 6.99
N ILE A 90 4.11 -5.22 7.96
CA ILE A 90 5.32 -4.43 7.74
C ILE A 90 6.47 -5.41 7.63
N TYR A 91 7.18 -5.36 6.51
CA TYR A 91 8.42 -6.08 6.30
C TYR A 91 9.57 -5.10 6.41
N LYS A 92 10.55 -5.40 7.26
CA LYS A 92 11.82 -4.68 7.27
C LYS A 92 12.82 -5.50 6.46
N SER A 93 13.31 -4.91 5.38
CA SER A 93 14.25 -5.57 4.49
C SER A 93 15.67 -5.62 5.06
N PRO A 94 16.54 -6.49 4.52
CA PRO A 94 17.97 -6.48 4.83
C PRO A 94 18.67 -5.15 4.54
N ARG A 95 18.13 -4.32 3.63
CA ARG A 95 18.64 -2.97 3.30
C ARG A 95 17.99 -1.87 4.17
N ASN A 96 17.33 -2.23 5.27
CA ASN A 96 16.63 -1.32 6.19
C ASN A 96 15.53 -0.48 5.55
N VAL A 97 14.86 -1.02 4.53
CA VAL A 97 13.68 -0.40 3.93
C VAL A 97 12.43 -1.04 4.53
N ALA A 98 11.47 -0.21 4.93
CA ALA A 98 10.15 -0.69 5.32
C ALA A 98 9.31 -0.96 4.06
N VAL A 99 8.61 -2.09 4.05
CA VAL A 99 7.65 -2.45 3.01
C VAL A 99 6.32 -2.77 3.67
N ASP A 100 5.33 -1.95 3.36
CA ASP A 100 3.99 -2.01 3.89
C ASP A 100 3.08 -2.78 2.94
N LEU A 101 2.77 -4.03 3.31
CA LEU A 101 1.73 -4.81 2.65
C LEU A 101 0.38 -4.50 3.29
N THR A 102 -0.41 -3.67 2.63
CA THR A 102 -1.79 -3.36 3.04
C THR A 102 -2.72 -4.46 2.58
N TRP A 103 -3.44 -5.06 3.51
CA TRP A 103 -4.29 -6.21 3.23
C TRP A 103 -5.69 -5.79 2.78
N PHE A 104 -6.16 -6.35 1.67
CA PHE A 104 -7.53 -6.15 1.19
C PHE A 104 -8.29 -7.48 1.12
N TYR A 105 -9.56 -7.42 1.46
CA TYR A 105 -10.52 -8.52 1.41
C TYR A 105 -11.65 -8.18 0.45
N GLU A 106 -12.32 -9.18 -0.12
CA GLU A 106 -13.60 -8.93 -0.77
C GLU A 106 -14.65 -8.55 0.28
N ASP A 107 -15.53 -7.62 -0.07
CA ASP A 107 -16.58 -7.15 0.83
C ASP A 107 -17.70 -8.20 0.93
N GLY A 108 -17.83 -8.84 2.10
CA GLY A 108 -18.80 -9.88 2.41
C GLY A 108 -18.47 -11.28 1.87
N ASP A 109 -19.21 -12.30 2.33
CA ASP A 109 -19.02 -13.71 1.96
C ASP A 109 -19.63 -14.09 0.59
N ASN A 110 -20.00 -13.10 -0.22
CA ASN A 110 -20.77 -13.31 -1.44
C ASN A 110 -19.89 -13.47 -2.68
N ILE A 111 -20.21 -14.47 -3.50
CA ILE A 111 -19.57 -14.81 -4.80
C ILE A 111 -19.55 -13.62 -5.79
N ILE A 112 -20.33 -12.57 -5.55
CA ILE A 112 -20.45 -11.36 -6.40
C ILE A 112 -20.15 -10.10 -5.57
N SER A 113 -19.08 -10.11 -4.77
CA SER A 113 -18.63 -8.87 -4.12
C SER A 113 -18.23 -7.85 -5.19
N LYS A 114 -18.76 -6.62 -5.07
CA LYS A 114 -18.43 -5.50 -5.97
C LYS A 114 -17.31 -4.63 -5.43
N ASN A 115 -16.89 -4.86 -4.20
CA ASN A 115 -15.94 -4.02 -3.48
C ASN A 115 -14.80 -4.85 -2.88
N ILE A 116 -13.67 -4.20 -2.66
CA ILE A 116 -12.63 -4.67 -1.74
C ILE A 116 -12.55 -3.72 -0.55
N VAL A 117 -12.19 -4.25 0.60
CA VAL A 117 -12.12 -3.53 1.86
C VAL A 117 -10.79 -3.75 2.56
N ASN A 118 -10.26 -2.68 3.13
CA ASN A 118 -9.26 -2.72 4.21
C ASN A 118 -9.91 -2.09 5.45
N ARG A 119 -9.68 -2.65 6.63
CA ARG A 119 -10.30 -2.19 7.88
C ARG A 119 -9.24 -1.77 8.87
N ASP A 120 -9.37 -0.57 9.42
CA ASP A 120 -8.52 -0.04 10.47
C ASP A 120 -9.35 0.50 11.65
N VAL A 121 -8.69 1.14 12.62
CA VAL A 121 -9.38 1.73 13.79
C VAL A 121 -10.23 2.95 13.46
N GLN A 122 -10.06 3.55 12.28
CA GLN A 122 -10.76 4.74 11.81
C GLN A 122 -11.97 4.38 10.94
N GLY A 123 -12.02 3.17 10.37
CA GLY A 123 -13.18 2.63 9.67
C GLY A 123 -12.83 1.61 8.60
N THR A 124 -13.77 1.44 7.65
CA THR A 124 -13.61 0.56 6.49
C THR A 124 -13.31 1.36 5.24
N TRP A 125 -12.17 1.09 4.62
CA TRP A 125 -11.77 1.64 3.34
C TRP A 125 -12.33 0.80 2.21
N VAL A 126 -13.46 1.22 1.65
CA VAL A 126 -14.14 0.53 0.56
C VAL A 126 -13.62 1.01 -0.80
N LYS A 127 -13.33 0.09 -1.72
CA LYS A 127 -12.94 0.41 -3.11
C LYS A 127 -13.67 -0.47 -4.11
N PRO A 128 -14.04 0.04 -5.30
CA PRO A 128 -14.63 -0.80 -6.34
C PRO A 128 -13.67 -1.92 -6.76
N LYS A 129 -14.10 -3.17 -6.64
CA LYS A 129 -13.32 -4.37 -6.98
C LYS A 129 -12.82 -4.34 -8.43
N LYS A 130 -13.64 -3.81 -9.35
CA LYS A 130 -13.34 -3.68 -10.78
C LYS A 130 -12.01 -2.96 -11.07
N MET A 131 -11.62 -2.00 -10.22
CA MET A 131 -10.34 -1.28 -10.34
C MET A 131 -9.13 -2.20 -10.14
N PHE A 132 -9.32 -3.31 -9.44
CA PHE A 132 -8.29 -4.28 -9.10
C PHE A 132 -8.45 -5.60 -9.85
N GLU A 133 -9.55 -5.82 -10.57
CA GLU A 133 -9.73 -6.98 -11.46
C GLU A 133 -8.87 -6.88 -12.72
N SER A 134 -8.68 -5.66 -13.23
CA SER A 134 -7.78 -5.35 -14.34
C SER A 134 -6.87 -4.23 -13.90
N LEU A 135 -5.64 -4.59 -13.52
CA LEU A 135 -4.62 -3.63 -13.12
C LEU A 135 -3.95 -3.05 -14.37
N ASP A 136 -3.63 -1.76 -14.30
CA ASP A 136 -2.71 -1.11 -15.23
C ASP A 136 -1.26 -1.46 -14.82
N GLU A 137 -0.29 -0.95 -15.57
CA GLU A 137 1.13 -1.04 -15.21
C GLU A 137 1.72 0.37 -15.06
N VAL A 138 2.59 0.54 -14.07
CA VAL A 138 3.47 1.69 -13.96
C VAL A 138 4.90 1.27 -14.25
N GLU A 139 5.60 2.04 -15.09
CA GLU A 139 7.01 1.81 -15.38
C GLU A 139 7.88 2.60 -14.38
N PHE A 140 8.85 1.91 -13.78
CA PHE A 140 9.83 2.53 -12.90
C PHE A 140 11.17 1.84 -13.02
N LYS A 141 12.21 2.61 -13.37
CA LYS A 141 13.59 2.14 -13.49
C LYS A 141 13.75 0.90 -14.38
N GLY A 142 13.01 0.87 -15.48
CA GLY A 142 13.03 -0.22 -16.47
C GLY A 142 12.23 -1.46 -16.08
N ASN A 143 11.55 -1.46 -14.93
CA ASN A 143 10.63 -2.51 -14.51
C ASN A 143 9.17 -2.04 -14.65
N ARG A 144 8.25 -2.99 -14.78
CA ARG A 144 6.81 -2.74 -14.83
C ARG A 144 6.15 -3.35 -13.62
N TYR A 145 5.29 -2.58 -12.96
CA TYR A 145 4.63 -2.99 -11.74
C TYR A 145 3.12 -2.87 -11.87
N PRO A 146 2.35 -3.86 -11.39
CA PRO A 146 0.90 -3.76 -11.40
C PRO A 146 0.44 -2.60 -10.51
N CYS A 147 -0.48 -1.79 -11.00
CA CYS A 147 -1.09 -0.69 -10.24
C CYS A 147 -2.58 -0.55 -10.58
N PRO A 148 -3.43 -0.09 -9.65
CA PRO A 148 -4.76 0.37 -10.02
C PRO A 148 -4.62 1.58 -10.96
N SER A 149 -5.62 1.80 -11.82
CA SER A 149 -5.59 2.93 -12.75
C SER A 149 -5.39 4.25 -11.98
N PRO A 150 -4.25 4.96 -12.16
CA PRO A 150 -3.89 6.09 -11.30
C PRO A 150 -4.93 7.21 -11.31
N GLU A 151 -5.53 7.44 -12.48
CA GLU A 151 -6.60 8.43 -12.71
C GLU A 151 -7.89 8.11 -11.95
N GLN A 152 -8.16 6.84 -11.64
CA GLN A 152 -9.31 6.43 -10.82
C GLN A 152 -8.94 6.29 -9.35
N TYR A 153 -7.71 5.84 -9.06
CA TYR A 153 -7.24 5.52 -7.71
C TYR A 153 -6.96 6.77 -6.88
N PHE A 154 -6.23 7.75 -7.42
CA PHE A 154 -5.79 8.90 -6.64
C PHE A 154 -6.91 9.82 -6.18
N PRO A 155 -7.96 10.12 -6.97
CA PRO A 155 -9.09 10.92 -6.48
C PRO A 155 -9.79 10.34 -5.25
N MET A 156 -9.68 9.03 -5.00
CA MET A 156 -10.22 8.36 -3.82
C MET A 156 -9.33 8.45 -2.57
N ARG A 157 -8.08 8.88 -2.72
CA ARG A 157 -7.06 8.85 -1.65
C ARG A 157 -6.47 10.23 -1.35
N PHE A 158 -6.43 11.10 -2.36
CA PHE A 158 -5.67 12.34 -2.32
C PHE A 158 -6.47 13.49 -2.95
N ILE A 159 -6.62 14.59 -2.21
CA ILE A 159 -7.43 15.75 -2.64
C ILE A 159 -6.78 16.50 -3.82
N ASN A 160 -5.43 16.59 -3.84
CA ASN A 160 -4.69 17.39 -4.82
C ASN A 160 -3.48 16.64 -5.41
N TRP A 161 -3.67 15.36 -5.76
CA TRP A 161 -2.56 14.48 -6.12
C TRP A 161 -1.70 14.97 -7.29
N ARG A 162 -2.26 15.71 -8.26
CA ARG A 162 -1.52 16.21 -9.43
C ARG A 162 -0.49 17.29 -9.09
N THR A 163 -0.66 17.99 -7.98
CA THR A 163 0.23 19.09 -7.58
C THR A 163 1.15 18.59 -6.47
N PRO A 164 2.48 18.68 -6.62
CA PRO A 164 3.40 18.39 -5.52
C PRO A 164 3.12 19.32 -4.33
N MET A 165 2.72 18.73 -3.20
CA MET A 165 2.61 19.44 -1.92
C MET A 165 3.80 19.05 -1.03
N PRO A 166 4.20 19.85 -0.03
CA PRO A 166 5.11 19.40 1.01
C PRO A 166 4.42 18.35 1.91
N ARG A 167 5.14 17.32 2.39
CA ARG A 167 4.61 16.29 3.33
C ARG A 167 4.14 16.89 4.67
N GLU A 168 4.46 18.16 4.95
CA GLU A 168 4.20 18.86 6.21
C GLU A 168 2.72 19.27 6.44
N GLY A 169 1.82 19.07 5.47
CA GLY A 169 0.39 19.37 5.60
C GLY A 169 -0.49 18.14 5.87
N LYS A 170 -1.55 18.30 6.67
CA LYS A 170 -2.61 17.28 6.85
C LYS A 170 -3.48 17.07 5.59
N ASP A 171 -3.14 17.73 4.48
CA ASP A 171 -3.97 17.89 3.29
C ASP A 171 -3.73 16.84 2.19
N TRP A 172 -2.79 15.91 2.41
CA TRP A 172 -2.56 14.81 1.47
C TRP A 172 -3.74 13.86 1.45
N TRP A 173 -4.23 13.48 2.62
CA TRP A 173 -5.27 12.47 2.75
C TRP A 173 -6.63 13.11 2.51
N SER A 174 -7.38 12.57 1.55
CA SER A 174 -8.83 12.74 1.59
C SER A 174 -9.35 11.94 2.78
N PHE A 175 -9.52 12.58 3.94
CA PHE A 175 -10.58 12.19 4.86
C PHE A 175 -11.90 12.60 4.19
N THR A 176 -12.25 11.98 3.07
CA THR A 176 -13.67 11.89 2.72
C THR A 176 -14.25 10.87 3.68
N GLY A 177 -14.37 11.29 4.94
CA GLY A 177 -15.31 10.79 5.92
C GLY A 177 -16.73 11.20 5.52
N GLU A 178 -17.08 11.01 4.25
CA GLU A 178 -18.43 10.65 3.92
C GLU A 178 -18.48 9.15 4.07
N MET A 179 -18.85 8.77 5.31
CA MET A 179 -19.58 7.55 5.60
C MET A 179 -20.47 7.21 4.41
N TRP A 180 -20.08 6.25 3.58
CA TRP A 180 -21.06 5.42 2.91
C TRP A 180 -21.56 4.42 3.96
N CYS A 181 -22.25 4.95 4.97
CA CYS A 181 -23.27 4.22 5.70
C CYS A 181 -24.52 4.31 4.84
N MET A 182 -24.68 3.35 3.94
CA MET A 182 -25.99 2.81 3.58
C MET A 182 -25.87 1.30 3.49
#